data_AF-A0AAV9BF45-F1
#
_entry.id   AF-A0AAV9BF45-F1
#
_cell.length_a   1.000
_cell.length_b   1.000
_cell.length_c   1.000
_cell.angle_alpha   90.00
_cell.angle_beta   90.00
_cell.angle_gamma   90.00
#
_symmetry.space_group_name_H-M   'P 1'
#
loop_
_entity.id
_entity.type
_entity.pdbx_description
1 polymer ?
#
loop_
_entity_poly.entity_id
_entity_poly.type
_entity_poly.pdbx_seq_one_letter_code
_entity_poly.pdbx_strand_id
1 'polypeptide(L)'
;MFKKSAEAKLLQRLSGADKKKLRRTVKEKFPRASDADVDVILPPKAEITVAKFPNRAHLYGIEGGFPMIFDVDGRGTEIYPTVYALWMVPDLLPAFMLKGGEVSRYVIGGADLMFPGICIPLEGLPSFLAGQPWAVKVPGNPAPIAVGATTMSSTEALKAGLRGKALRIMHYYRDSLWQVHCTKESVEGHYVPNAGFLEDVVFEDPALASINEASKPCEVTGSSSNDPNDVDAKRGEEELVLDSDAHMKHQIEPSTPDGIKKEISEDVATDLAELNVADGVSSEKMNDEKDQHILSVAEVDALLDKCLLQALHTIVNDKDLPMPGSTLWPSGVTLDIKKSSYKKLSKWLQAKSSAGLILAKEDKHKKEVILFAVNHGHADYKSFVPEKRQPETVEQPTDSTTGEGHQSKSQLEIAEIYKSSTHVNPIFNAIGADTGRFYSAAEATDVAFKYIEKENLVKPTNKAIAILDAIFCDALYKGTVKKGMTYPTEIHKKDVGSTFLNRMQVHHRVTRGNESAVRKGAIKNIQILTERRQGNKKVTKVSGVESFLIDAEAFASELQKKFACSTSVADLPGKKGSYEVLVQGGVIDDLARHLVEHYGIPKRYIEVLDKTRR
;
A
#
# COMPACT_ATOMS: atom_id res chain seq x y z
N MET A 1 16.23 -12.56 10.39
CA MET A 1 15.50 -12.86 11.64
C MET A 1 13.99 -12.95 11.40
N PHE A 2 13.31 -11.86 11.02
CA PHE A 2 11.84 -11.78 10.97
C PHE A 2 11.21 -12.37 9.68
N LYS A 3 11.63 -13.57 9.25
CA LYS A 3 11.08 -14.27 8.05
C LYS A 3 9.74 -15.00 8.30
N LYS A 4 9.23 -14.99 9.54
CA LYS A 4 7.92 -15.52 9.90
C LYS A 4 7.21 -14.46 10.74
N SER A 5 5.89 -14.36 10.57
CA SER A 5 5.08 -13.48 11.42
C SER A 5 5.34 -13.77 12.89
N ALA A 6 5.53 -12.71 13.66
CA ALA A 6 5.73 -12.74 15.09
C ALA A 6 4.99 -11.53 15.69
N GLU A 7 3.91 -11.78 16.41
CA GLU A 7 3.17 -10.72 17.10
C GLU A 7 3.92 -10.26 18.34
N ALA A 8 3.90 -8.95 18.61
CA ALA A 8 4.44 -8.40 19.85
C ALA A 8 3.50 -8.70 21.02
N LYS A 9 4.02 -9.35 22.08
CA LYS A 9 3.24 -9.75 23.26
C LYS A 9 2.81 -8.58 24.16
N LEU A 10 3.56 -7.49 24.13
CA LEU A 10 3.32 -6.30 24.93
C LEU A 10 3.97 -5.10 24.26
N LEU A 11 3.20 -4.01 24.11
CA LEU A 11 3.73 -2.67 23.86
C LEU A 11 3.82 -1.94 25.20
N GLN A 12 4.96 -1.32 25.48
CA GLN A 12 5.20 -0.59 26.73
C GLN A 12 5.95 0.70 26.43
N ARG A 13 5.55 1.84 27.01
CA ARG A 13 6.31 3.09 26.93
C ARG A 13 7.58 3.02 27.79
N LEU A 14 8.70 3.52 27.26
CA LEU A 14 10.00 3.53 27.95
C LEU A 14 10.08 4.64 29.00
N SER A 15 10.76 4.33 30.12
CA SER A 15 11.14 5.34 31.12
C SER A 15 12.20 6.30 30.56
N GLY A 16 12.22 7.54 31.04
CA GLY A 16 13.25 8.52 30.69
C GLY A 16 14.68 8.08 31.04
N ALA A 17 14.84 7.20 32.05
CA ALA A 17 16.12 6.59 32.37
C ALA A 17 16.55 5.54 31.32
N ASP A 18 15.65 4.63 30.96
CA ASP A 18 15.90 3.59 29.95
C ASP A 18 16.11 4.19 28.55
N LYS A 19 15.40 5.29 28.23
CA LYS A 19 15.61 6.07 27.01
C LYS A 19 17.04 6.64 26.92
N LYS A 20 17.56 7.21 28.02
CA LYS A 20 18.96 7.69 28.08
C LYS A 20 19.95 6.53 27.94
N LYS A 21 19.67 5.39 28.58
CA LYS A 21 20.46 4.16 28.45
C LYS A 21 20.50 3.65 27.01
N LEU A 22 19.35 3.52 26.36
CA LEU A 22 19.23 3.07 24.97
C LEU A 22 20.04 3.97 24.03
N ARG A 23 19.86 5.30 24.11
CA ARG A 23 20.64 6.25 23.29
C ARG A 23 22.15 6.14 23.51
N ARG A 24 22.59 5.94 24.76
CA ARG A 24 24.00 5.70 25.08
C ARG A 24 24.51 4.42 24.39
N THR A 25 23.82 3.30 24.54
CA THR A 25 24.23 2.03 23.92
C THR A 25 24.18 2.09 22.39
N VAL A 26 23.25 2.84 21.80
CA VAL A 26 23.18 3.11 20.36
C VAL A 26 24.42 3.89 19.89
N LYS A 27 24.82 4.96 20.60
CA LYS A 27 26.06 5.70 20.29
C LYS A 27 27.33 4.87 20.50
N GLU A 28 27.36 4.01 21.52
CA GLU A 28 28.46 3.06 21.76
C GLU A 28 28.54 1.95 20.68
N LYS A 29 27.42 1.63 20.01
CA LYS A 29 27.34 0.59 18.96
C LYS A 29 27.56 1.12 17.54
N PHE A 30 27.18 2.36 17.25
CA PHE A 30 27.24 2.96 15.92
C PHE A 30 28.12 4.21 15.93
N PRO A 31 29.46 4.08 16.07
CA PRO A 31 30.37 5.23 16.21
C PRO A 31 30.53 6.09 14.93
N ARG A 32 29.81 5.75 13.84
CA ARG A 32 29.66 6.60 12.65
C ARG A 32 28.53 7.62 12.78
N ALA A 33 27.58 7.42 13.69
CA ALA A 33 26.49 8.34 13.92
C ALA A 33 26.97 9.59 14.68
N SER A 34 26.63 10.76 14.17
CA SER A 34 26.68 12.00 14.95
C SER A 34 25.58 12.00 16.01
N ASP A 35 25.66 12.92 16.98
CA ASP A 35 24.55 13.10 17.93
C ASP A 35 23.26 13.56 17.24
N ALA A 36 23.36 14.28 16.11
CA ALA A 36 22.21 14.68 15.31
C ALA A 36 21.51 13.47 14.66
N ASP A 37 22.26 12.48 14.15
CA ASP A 37 21.70 11.24 13.60
C ASP A 37 20.95 10.43 14.68
N VAL A 38 21.51 10.38 15.89
CA VAL A 38 20.86 9.74 17.05
C VAL A 38 19.65 10.55 17.54
N ASP A 39 19.63 11.87 17.34
CA ASP A 39 18.46 12.73 17.58
C ASP A 39 17.37 12.54 16.51
N VAL A 40 17.70 12.27 15.24
CA VAL A 40 16.71 11.90 14.20
C VAL A 40 16.06 10.56 14.51
N ILE A 41 16.85 9.55 14.86
CA ILE A 41 16.38 8.17 15.08
C ILE A 41 15.69 8.00 16.45
N LEU A 42 16.15 8.68 17.50
CA LEU A 42 15.59 8.58 18.87
C LEU A 42 15.39 9.97 19.51
N PRO A 43 14.48 10.83 19.02
CA PRO A 43 14.41 12.24 19.40
C PRO A 43 14.27 12.46 20.90
N PRO A 44 15.00 13.42 21.50
CA PRO A 44 15.18 13.50 22.95
C PRO A 44 13.88 13.87 23.69
N LYS A 45 12.99 14.62 23.02
CA LYS A 45 11.66 15.01 23.54
C LYS A 45 10.54 14.02 23.19
N ALA A 46 10.68 13.19 22.16
CA ALA A 46 9.62 12.30 21.70
C ALA A 46 9.33 11.13 22.67
N GLU A 47 8.12 10.60 22.61
CA GLU A 47 7.73 9.44 23.41
C GLU A 47 8.17 8.18 22.66
N ILE A 48 8.78 7.21 23.36
CA ILE A 48 9.38 6.01 22.75
C ILE A 48 8.74 4.78 23.37
N THR A 49 8.29 3.87 22.51
CA THR A 49 7.70 2.59 22.90
C THR A 49 8.70 1.46 22.71
N VAL A 50 8.54 0.39 23.49
CA VAL A 50 9.18 -0.91 23.30
C VAL A 50 8.12 -1.99 23.11
N ALA A 51 8.17 -2.66 21.96
CA ALA A 51 7.38 -3.85 21.66
C ALA A 51 8.21 -5.10 21.97
N LYS A 52 7.68 -5.98 22.83
CA LYS A 52 8.38 -7.17 23.34
C LYS A 52 7.89 -8.44 22.65
N PHE A 53 8.79 -9.17 22.00
CA PHE A 53 8.44 -10.33 21.15
C PHE A 53 8.58 -11.68 21.89
N PRO A 54 7.89 -12.75 21.42
CA PRO A 54 7.94 -14.08 22.04
C PRO A 54 9.35 -14.68 22.16
N ASN A 55 10.26 -14.29 21.28
CA ASN A 55 11.65 -14.73 21.18
C ASN A 55 12.63 -13.91 22.06
N ARG A 56 12.12 -13.03 22.94
CA ARG A 56 12.88 -12.05 23.77
C ARG A 56 13.43 -10.83 23.02
N ALA A 57 13.22 -10.72 21.70
CA ALA A 57 13.61 -9.51 20.99
C ALA A 57 12.79 -8.31 21.46
N HIS A 58 13.42 -7.15 21.52
CA HIS A 58 12.79 -5.86 21.80
C HIS A 58 12.88 -4.97 20.55
N LEU A 59 11.76 -4.37 20.16
CA LEU A 59 11.71 -3.37 19.09
C LEU A 59 11.41 -2.00 19.71
N TYR A 60 12.21 -1.01 19.38
CA TYR A 60 12.09 0.37 19.85
C TYR A 60 11.65 1.27 18.70
N GLY A 61 10.59 2.05 18.92
CA GLY A 61 10.02 2.98 17.94
C GLY A 61 9.48 4.23 18.61
N ILE A 62 9.28 5.27 17.82
CA ILE A 62 8.60 6.49 18.27
C ILE A 62 7.10 6.16 18.46
N GLU A 63 6.44 6.77 19.44
CA GLU A 63 5.00 6.58 19.66
C GLU A 63 4.21 7.28 18.53
N GLY A 64 3.46 6.49 17.73
CA GLY A 64 2.79 6.98 16.52
C GLY A 64 3.73 7.19 15.32
N GLY A 65 4.63 6.23 15.06
CA GLY A 65 5.53 6.28 13.92
C GLY A 65 6.46 5.07 13.80
N PHE A 66 7.36 5.14 12.82
CA PHE A 66 8.18 4.01 12.38
C PHE A 66 9.00 3.33 13.49
N PRO A 67 9.12 1.99 13.47
CA PRO A 67 10.06 1.27 14.33
C PRO A 67 11.49 1.54 13.88
N MET A 68 12.36 1.92 14.81
CA MET A 68 13.68 2.47 14.50
C MET A 68 14.84 1.51 14.79
N ILE A 69 14.78 0.76 15.90
CA ILE A 69 15.89 -0.07 16.38
C ILE A 69 15.36 -1.36 16.97
N PHE A 70 16.02 -2.49 16.71
CA PHE A 70 15.72 -3.77 17.38
C PHE A 70 16.94 -4.35 18.12
N ASP A 71 16.67 -4.99 19.25
CA ASP A 71 17.61 -5.73 20.08
C ASP A 71 17.21 -7.21 20.05
N VAL A 72 18.11 -8.08 19.61
CA VAL A 72 17.84 -9.51 19.35
C VAL A 72 17.54 -10.29 20.63
N ASP A 73 18.27 -9.99 21.71
CA ASP A 73 18.24 -10.72 22.97
C ASP A 73 17.48 -10.00 24.10
N GLY A 74 17.16 -8.71 23.89
CA GLY A 74 16.60 -7.83 24.91
C GLY A 74 17.62 -7.42 25.99
N ARG A 75 18.92 -7.58 25.71
CA ARG A 75 20.04 -7.37 26.65
C ARG A 75 20.88 -6.12 26.33
N GLY A 76 20.66 -5.47 25.19
CA GLY A 76 21.50 -4.40 24.65
C GLY A 76 22.81 -4.87 24.00
N THR A 77 23.03 -6.18 23.89
CA THR A 77 24.25 -6.77 23.32
C THR A 77 24.24 -6.80 21.79
N GLU A 78 23.11 -7.16 21.19
CA GLU A 78 22.91 -7.31 19.74
C GLU A 78 21.81 -6.35 19.26
N ILE A 79 22.19 -5.07 19.13
CA ILE A 79 21.33 -3.98 18.65
C ILE A 79 21.60 -3.71 17.17
N TYR A 80 20.54 -3.58 16.37
CA TYR A 80 20.57 -3.22 14.94
C TYR A 80 19.49 -2.16 14.64
N PRO A 81 19.73 -1.22 13.71
CA PRO A 81 18.67 -0.35 13.19
C PRO A 81 17.68 -1.13 12.31
N THR A 82 16.47 -0.63 12.15
CA THR A 82 15.54 -1.11 11.09
C THR A 82 15.95 -0.58 9.72
N VAL A 83 15.38 -1.11 8.64
CA VAL A 83 15.58 -0.48 7.31
C VAL A 83 14.95 0.92 7.26
N TYR A 84 13.84 1.18 7.97
CA TYR A 84 13.28 2.53 8.13
C TYR A 84 14.32 3.52 8.70
N ALA A 85 15.01 3.18 9.80
CA ALA A 85 16.05 4.04 10.37
C ALA A 85 17.26 4.20 9.44
N LEU A 86 17.60 3.16 8.67
CA LEU A 86 18.63 3.21 7.62
C LEU A 86 18.21 3.99 6.37
N TRP A 87 16.94 4.36 6.20
CA TRP A 87 16.50 5.27 5.14
C TRP A 87 16.51 6.73 5.63
N MET A 88 16.26 6.95 6.92
CA MET A 88 16.43 8.26 7.57
C MET A 88 17.92 8.63 7.71
N VAL A 89 18.80 7.66 8.01
CA VAL A 89 20.26 7.85 8.13
C VAL A 89 21.01 6.72 7.38
N PRO A 90 21.25 6.85 6.07
CA PRO A 90 21.86 5.80 5.24
C PRO A 90 23.32 5.43 5.54
N ASP A 91 24.04 6.23 6.33
CA ASP A 91 25.47 6.07 6.63
C ASP A 91 25.74 5.67 8.10
N LEU A 92 24.66 5.44 8.86
CA LEU A 92 24.66 4.87 10.21
C LEU A 92 25.44 3.55 10.31
N LEU A 93 25.50 2.78 9.21
CA LEU A 93 26.25 1.53 9.08
C LEU A 93 27.10 1.52 7.81
N PRO A 94 28.27 0.85 7.81
CA PRO A 94 28.92 0.43 6.56
C PRO A 94 28.00 -0.51 5.75
N ALA A 95 28.05 -0.43 4.43
CA ALA A 95 27.19 -1.20 3.53
C ALA A 95 27.98 -2.04 2.53
N PHE A 96 27.53 -3.27 2.29
CA PHE A 96 27.94 -4.05 1.13
C PHE A 96 27.08 -3.68 -0.08
N MET A 97 27.70 -3.38 -1.22
CA MET A 97 27.01 -3.21 -2.49
C MET A 97 26.80 -4.58 -3.16
N LEU A 98 25.62 -4.86 -3.68
CA LEU A 98 25.38 -6.07 -4.50
C LEU A 98 26.00 -5.94 -5.90
N LYS A 99 26.27 -7.06 -6.58
CA LYS A 99 26.73 -7.03 -7.99
C LYS A 99 25.70 -6.53 -9.00
N GLY A 100 24.43 -6.46 -8.62
CA GLY A 100 23.34 -5.95 -9.45
C GLY A 100 21.98 -6.11 -8.75
N GLY A 101 20.98 -5.35 -9.21
CA GLY A 101 19.63 -5.35 -8.63
C GLY A 101 19.00 -6.73 -8.55
N GLU A 102 19.24 -7.59 -9.53
CA GLU A 102 18.72 -8.97 -9.56
C GLU A 102 19.02 -9.80 -8.31
N VAL A 103 20.18 -9.58 -7.68
CA VAL A 103 20.63 -10.33 -6.49
C VAL A 103 19.79 -9.99 -5.26
N SER A 104 19.17 -8.80 -5.22
CA SER A 104 18.32 -8.35 -4.11
C SER A 104 17.15 -9.31 -3.86
N ARG A 105 16.61 -9.98 -4.89
CA ARG A 105 15.50 -10.94 -4.75
C ARG A 105 15.79 -12.07 -3.77
N TYR A 106 17.05 -12.49 -3.65
CA TYR A 106 17.45 -13.52 -2.69
C TYR A 106 17.57 -12.96 -1.26
N VAL A 107 18.07 -11.73 -1.11
CA VAL A 107 18.18 -11.02 0.18
C VAL A 107 16.78 -10.68 0.72
N ILE A 108 15.87 -10.23 -0.14
CA ILE A 108 14.44 -9.96 0.13
C ILE A 108 13.66 -11.28 0.29
N GLY A 109 14.12 -12.37 -0.32
CA GLY A 109 13.72 -13.73 0.06
C GLY A 109 14.21 -14.16 1.44
N GLY A 110 14.93 -13.31 2.19
CA GLY A 110 15.50 -13.60 3.50
C GLY A 110 16.60 -14.68 3.48
N ALA A 111 17.32 -14.81 2.37
CA ALA A 111 18.55 -15.60 2.30
C ALA A 111 19.75 -14.78 2.81
N ASP A 112 20.82 -15.47 3.20
CA ASP A 112 22.06 -14.84 3.64
C ASP A 112 22.91 -14.33 2.46
N LEU A 113 23.62 -13.22 2.65
CA LEU A 113 24.49 -12.67 1.61
C LEU A 113 25.82 -13.43 1.56
N MET A 114 26.14 -13.98 0.39
CA MET A 114 27.39 -14.68 0.10
C MET A 114 28.37 -13.72 -0.60
N PHE A 115 29.67 -13.83 -0.31
CA PHE A 115 30.70 -12.98 -0.92
C PHE A 115 30.66 -12.91 -2.46
N PRO A 116 30.40 -14.00 -3.21
CA PRO A 116 30.30 -13.94 -4.68
C PRO A 116 29.18 -13.03 -5.22
N GLY A 117 28.20 -12.64 -4.41
CA GLY A 117 27.12 -11.70 -4.78
C GLY A 117 27.41 -10.22 -4.46
N ILE A 118 28.55 -9.93 -3.81
CA ILE A 118 28.99 -8.58 -3.43
C ILE A 118 29.82 -7.96 -4.56
N CYS A 119 29.54 -6.70 -4.91
CA CYS A 119 30.42 -5.90 -5.74
C CYS A 119 31.61 -5.43 -4.88
N ILE A 120 32.83 -5.67 -5.35
CA ILE A 120 34.07 -5.34 -4.64
C ILE A 120 34.77 -4.25 -5.47
N PRO A 121 34.96 -3.03 -4.93
CA PRO A 121 35.73 -1.98 -5.58
C PRO A 121 37.17 -2.40 -5.87
N LEU A 122 37.84 -1.69 -6.80
CA LEU A 122 39.27 -1.87 -7.06
C LEU A 122 40.14 -1.62 -5.82
N GLU A 123 39.68 -0.73 -4.94
CA GLU A 123 40.26 -0.42 -3.62
C GLU A 123 40.04 -1.54 -2.57
N GLY A 124 39.23 -2.56 -2.90
CA GLY A 124 38.84 -3.64 -2.00
C GLY A 124 37.65 -3.29 -1.09
N LEU A 125 37.47 -4.09 -0.03
CA LEU A 125 36.47 -3.85 1.01
C LEU A 125 37.16 -3.25 2.25
N PRO A 126 36.57 -2.24 2.92
CA PRO A 126 37.14 -1.69 4.15
C PRO A 126 37.15 -2.76 5.26
N SER A 127 38.13 -2.71 6.16
CA SER A 127 38.31 -3.77 7.16
C SER A 127 37.13 -3.88 8.14
N PHE A 128 36.70 -5.11 8.42
CA PHE A 128 35.62 -5.43 9.35
C PHE A 128 35.95 -6.65 10.22
N LEU A 129 35.37 -6.68 11.40
CA LEU A 129 35.40 -7.84 12.30
C LEU A 129 34.19 -8.75 12.06
N ALA A 130 34.23 -9.98 12.57
CA ALA A 130 33.06 -10.85 12.63
C ALA A 130 32.05 -10.32 13.69
N GLY A 131 30.74 -10.50 13.45
CA GLY A 131 29.67 -10.01 14.34
C GLY A 131 29.40 -8.51 14.27
N GLN A 132 30.01 -7.79 13.32
CA GLN A 132 29.82 -6.34 13.15
C GLN A 132 28.52 -6.06 12.38
N PRO A 133 27.70 -5.08 12.81
CA PRO A 133 26.50 -4.70 12.07
C PRO A 133 26.86 -4.00 10.75
N TRP A 134 26.22 -4.44 9.66
CA TRP A 134 26.45 -3.97 8.29
C TRP A 134 25.12 -3.94 7.52
N ALA A 135 25.01 -3.00 6.59
CA ALA A 135 23.88 -2.83 5.69
C ALA A 135 24.13 -3.48 4.31
N VAL A 136 23.09 -3.57 3.48
CA VAL A 136 23.16 -4.01 2.08
C VAL A 136 22.51 -2.94 1.20
N LYS A 137 23.24 -2.42 0.19
CA LYS A 137 22.74 -1.46 -0.82
C LYS A 137 22.79 -2.08 -2.22
N VAL A 138 21.95 -1.58 -3.13
CA VAL A 138 21.90 -1.99 -4.54
C VAL A 138 22.66 -0.95 -5.39
N PRO A 139 23.41 -1.32 -6.45
CA PRO A 139 23.98 -0.34 -7.37
C PRO A 139 22.92 0.66 -7.87
N GLY A 140 23.25 1.95 -7.87
CA GLY A 140 22.32 3.01 -8.26
C GLY A 140 21.18 3.31 -7.28
N ASN A 141 21.09 2.65 -6.11
CA ASN A 141 20.10 2.95 -5.08
C ASN A 141 20.75 3.25 -3.72
N PRO A 142 20.61 4.48 -3.16
CA PRO A 142 21.28 4.88 -1.93
C PRO A 142 20.68 4.23 -0.67
N ALA A 143 19.42 3.79 -0.72
CA ALA A 143 18.69 3.26 0.43
C ALA A 143 19.01 1.78 0.71
N PRO A 144 19.41 1.41 1.95
CA PRO A 144 19.65 0.02 2.31
C PRO A 144 18.42 -0.89 2.20
N ILE A 145 18.57 -2.04 1.53
CA ILE A 145 17.50 -3.04 1.39
C ILE A 145 17.41 -4.01 2.57
N ALA A 146 18.51 -4.17 3.31
CA ALA A 146 18.64 -5.10 4.42
C ALA A 146 19.77 -4.73 5.38
N VAL A 147 19.73 -5.32 6.58
CA VAL A 147 20.71 -5.18 7.65
C VAL A 147 21.05 -6.54 8.25
N GLY A 148 22.31 -6.72 8.64
CA GLY A 148 22.80 -7.99 9.15
C GLY A 148 24.08 -7.89 9.97
N ALA A 149 24.62 -9.04 10.35
CA ALA A 149 25.89 -9.17 11.05
C ALA A 149 26.91 -9.93 10.19
N THR A 150 28.15 -9.45 10.12
CA THR A 150 29.24 -10.14 9.39
C THR A 150 29.51 -11.52 9.99
N THR A 151 29.74 -12.54 9.15
CA THR A 151 30.00 -13.91 9.62
C THR A 151 31.47 -14.29 9.75
N MET A 152 32.37 -13.47 9.25
CA MET A 152 33.83 -13.59 9.40
C MET A 152 34.47 -12.20 9.31
N SER A 153 35.73 -12.06 9.69
CA SER A 153 36.51 -10.83 9.51
C SER A 153 36.97 -10.64 8.05
N SER A 154 37.41 -9.43 7.72
CA SER A 154 38.10 -9.11 6.46
C SER A 154 39.29 -10.04 6.19
N THR A 155 40.09 -10.33 7.22
CA THR A 155 41.29 -11.20 7.08
C THR A 155 40.94 -12.66 6.80
N GLU A 156 39.83 -13.16 7.34
CA GLU A 156 39.33 -14.51 7.09
C GLU A 156 38.67 -14.61 5.72
N ALA A 157 37.91 -13.58 5.32
CA ALA A 157 37.31 -13.49 3.99
C ALA A 157 38.35 -13.51 2.87
N LEU A 158 39.46 -12.78 3.04
CA LEU A 158 40.58 -12.78 2.10
C LEU A 158 41.28 -14.15 2.07
N LYS A 159 41.56 -14.77 3.23
CA LYS A 159 42.12 -16.13 3.31
C LYS A 159 41.22 -17.19 2.68
N ALA A 160 39.90 -17.01 2.75
CA ALA A 160 38.90 -17.87 2.10
C ALA A 160 38.69 -17.58 0.60
N GLY A 161 39.47 -16.67 0.01
CA GLY A 161 39.33 -16.29 -1.40
C GLY A 161 37.99 -15.64 -1.73
N LEU A 162 37.40 -14.91 -0.76
CA LEU A 162 36.10 -14.23 -0.86
C LEU A 162 34.97 -15.21 -1.25
N ARG A 163 34.92 -16.36 -0.55
CA ARG A 163 33.90 -17.41 -0.72
C ARG A 163 33.14 -17.67 0.58
N GLY A 164 31.94 -18.23 0.44
CA GLY A 164 31.03 -18.48 1.57
C GLY A 164 30.23 -17.24 1.99
N LYS A 165 29.74 -17.29 3.23
CA LYS A 165 28.78 -16.31 3.78
C LYS A 165 29.49 -15.05 4.28
N ALA A 166 29.07 -13.90 3.78
CA ALA A 166 29.57 -12.58 4.18
C ALA A 166 28.73 -11.98 5.31
N LEU A 167 27.40 -11.93 5.11
CA LEU A 167 26.46 -11.29 6.03
C LEU A 167 25.29 -12.21 6.39
N ARG A 168 25.02 -12.34 7.69
CA ARG A 168 23.81 -12.97 8.24
C ARG A 168 22.67 -11.96 8.24
N ILE A 169 21.62 -12.18 7.45
CA ILE A 169 20.53 -11.19 7.32
C ILE A 169 19.61 -11.23 8.55
N MET A 170 19.62 -10.13 9.29
CA MET A 170 18.83 -9.96 10.50
C MET A 170 17.46 -9.35 10.18
N HIS A 171 17.40 -8.33 9.34
CA HIS A 171 16.14 -7.72 8.90
C HIS A 171 16.25 -7.21 7.45
N TYR A 172 15.16 -7.24 6.71
CA TYR A 172 15.11 -6.85 5.29
C TYR A 172 13.77 -6.22 4.92
N TYR A 173 13.76 -5.39 3.87
CA TYR A 173 12.56 -4.84 3.25
C TYR A 173 11.54 -5.95 2.95
N ARG A 174 10.26 -5.73 3.25
CA ARG A 174 9.16 -6.71 3.16
C ARG A 174 9.22 -7.94 4.08
N ASP A 175 10.13 -8.00 5.06
CA ASP A 175 10.03 -9.02 6.13
C ASP A 175 8.86 -8.77 7.10
N SER A 176 8.64 -9.67 8.08
CA SER A 176 7.50 -9.51 9.00
C SER A 176 7.67 -8.34 9.97
N LEU A 177 8.89 -7.85 10.23
CA LEU A 177 9.10 -6.63 11.04
C LEU A 177 8.72 -5.38 10.23
N TRP A 178 9.07 -5.38 8.94
CA TRP A 178 8.63 -4.38 7.98
C TRP A 178 7.10 -4.28 7.91
N GLN A 179 6.43 -5.41 7.69
CA GLN A 179 4.98 -5.50 7.49
C GLN A 179 4.16 -5.14 8.76
N VAL A 180 4.62 -5.51 9.96
CA VAL A 180 3.88 -5.32 11.23
C VAL A 180 3.70 -3.84 11.62
N HIS A 181 4.41 -2.91 10.97
CA HIS A 181 4.13 -1.48 11.11
C HIS A 181 3.09 -0.98 10.09
N CYS A 182 3.19 -1.40 8.83
CA CYS A 182 2.22 -1.05 7.77
C CYS A 182 0.77 -1.49 8.06
N THR A 183 0.56 -2.42 9.02
CA THR A 183 -0.78 -2.88 9.43
C THR A 183 -1.30 -2.23 10.72
N LYS A 184 -0.52 -1.36 11.38
CA LYS A 184 -0.88 -0.78 12.69
C LYS A 184 -1.22 0.70 12.68
N GLU A 185 -0.72 1.44 11.71
CA GLU A 185 -1.09 2.84 11.47
C GLU A 185 -1.76 2.92 10.10
N SER A 186 -2.90 3.62 10.03
CA SER A 186 -3.77 3.66 8.84
C SER A 186 -3.23 4.52 7.70
N VAL A 187 -1.93 4.40 7.40
CA VAL A 187 -1.28 5.02 6.25
C VAL A 187 -1.61 4.17 5.03
N GLU A 188 -2.40 4.71 4.10
CA GLU A 188 -2.74 4.07 2.83
C GLU A 188 -1.52 4.06 1.88
N GLY A 189 -0.52 3.23 2.20
CA GLY A 189 0.70 3.09 1.42
C GLY A 189 1.77 2.28 2.12
N HIS A 190 2.33 1.29 1.40
CA HIS A 190 3.59 0.68 1.80
C HIS A 190 4.71 1.71 1.61
N TYR A 191 5.13 2.39 2.67
CA TYR A 191 6.15 3.45 2.60
C TYR A 191 7.44 2.92 1.97
N VAL A 192 7.83 3.41 0.79
CA VAL A 192 9.08 3.06 0.11
C VAL A 192 9.91 4.32 -0.13
N PRO A 193 11.26 4.24 -0.16
CA PRO A 193 12.10 5.44 -0.15
C PRO A 193 12.24 6.03 -1.56
N ASN A 194 12.13 5.21 -2.60
CA ASN A 194 12.09 5.59 -4.01
C ASN A 194 11.40 4.50 -4.84
N ALA A 195 11.15 4.81 -6.13
CA ALA A 195 10.46 3.92 -7.06
C ALA A 195 11.26 2.65 -7.45
N GLY A 196 12.54 2.54 -7.05
CA GLY A 196 13.36 1.34 -7.27
C GLY A 196 12.95 0.13 -6.42
N PHE A 197 12.11 0.32 -5.39
CA PHE A 197 11.66 -0.74 -4.47
C PHE A 197 10.40 -1.45 -4.97
N LEU A 198 10.57 -2.42 -5.86
CA LEU A 198 9.47 -3.22 -6.40
C LEU A 198 9.02 -4.33 -5.41
N GLU A 199 8.22 -5.29 -5.88
CA GLU A 199 7.61 -6.30 -5.02
C GLU A 199 8.59 -7.37 -4.53
N ASP A 200 9.30 -8.01 -5.46
CA ASP A 200 10.24 -9.13 -5.22
C ASP A 200 11.71 -8.74 -5.41
N VAL A 201 12.00 -7.50 -5.83
CA VAL A 201 13.34 -7.05 -6.23
C VAL A 201 13.49 -5.54 -6.00
N VAL A 202 14.72 -5.08 -5.78
CA VAL A 202 15.08 -3.66 -5.75
C VAL A 202 16.10 -3.39 -6.85
N PHE A 203 15.85 -2.35 -7.63
CA PHE A 203 16.74 -1.82 -8.68
C PHE A 203 17.33 -0.46 -8.28
N GLU A 204 18.10 0.14 -9.18
CA GLU A 204 18.52 1.54 -9.07
C GLU A 204 17.33 2.50 -8.93
N ASP A 205 17.58 3.68 -8.38
CA ASP A 205 16.57 4.73 -8.27
C ASP A 205 16.32 5.36 -9.65
N PRO A 206 15.11 5.30 -10.23
CA PRO A 206 14.84 5.89 -11.54
C PRO A 206 15.15 7.38 -11.61
N ALA A 207 15.02 8.11 -10.49
CA ALA A 207 15.36 9.54 -10.44
C ALA A 207 16.88 9.79 -10.57
N LEU A 208 17.72 8.87 -10.11
CA LEU A 208 19.18 8.95 -10.24
C LEU A 208 19.66 8.41 -11.59
N ALA A 209 18.98 7.40 -12.14
CA ALA A 209 19.26 6.88 -13.48
C ALA A 209 19.12 7.99 -14.55
N SER A 210 18.03 8.76 -14.53
CA SER A 210 17.83 9.87 -15.47
C SER A 210 18.87 10.99 -15.35
N ILE A 211 19.46 11.20 -14.17
CA ILE A 211 20.55 12.19 -13.98
C ILE A 211 21.86 11.68 -14.60
N ASN A 212 22.19 10.40 -14.42
CA ASN A 212 23.40 9.78 -14.97
C ASN A 212 23.36 9.61 -16.51
N GLU A 213 22.18 9.63 -17.13
CA GLU A 213 22.06 9.65 -18.59
C GLU A 213 22.36 11.04 -19.18
N ALA A 214 21.99 12.11 -18.46
CA ALA A 214 22.24 13.49 -18.88
C ALA A 214 23.73 13.91 -18.80
N SER A 215 24.58 13.12 -18.12
CA SER A 215 26.01 13.41 -17.92
C SER A 215 26.97 12.56 -18.77
N LYS A 216 26.49 11.90 -19.83
CA LYS A 216 27.34 11.18 -20.80
C LYS A 216 27.76 12.11 -21.95
N PRO A 217 29.06 12.38 -22.19
CA PRO A 217 29.49 13.07 -23.40
C PRO A 217 29.14 12.26 -24.65
N CYS A 218 28.47 12.88 -25.63
CA CYS A 218 28.20 12.24 -26.92
C CYS A 218 29.46 12.29 -27.80
N GLU A 219 30.17 11.17 -27.93
CA GLU A 219 31.05 10.97 -29.08
C GLU A 219 30.23 10.69 -30.35
N VAL A 220 30.77 11.13 -31.49
CA VAL A 220 30.02 11.29 -32.74
C VAL A 220 29.87 9.97 -33.52
N THR A 221 28.72 9.80 -34.16
CA THR A 221 28.36 8.66 -35.00
C THR A 221 29.35 8.39 -36.14
N GLY A 222 29.78 7.13 -36.29
CA GLY A 222 30.45 6.62 -37.49
C GLY A 222 29.86 5.30 -37.94
N SER A 223 29.01 5.30 -38.98
CA SER A 223 28.35 4.10 -39.50
C SER A 223 29.09 3.48 -40.69
N SER A 224 29.30 2.17 -40.66
CA SER A 224 29.60 1.32 -41.84
C SER A 224 29.26 -0.14 -41.53
N SER A 225 29.11 -0.97 -42.57
CA SER A 225 28.41 -2.26 -42.50
C SER A 225 29.24 -3.48 -42.93
N ASN A 226 28.67 -4.66 -42.65
CA ASN A 226 28.92 -5.99 -43.24
C ASN A 226 29.72 -7.00 -42.40
N ASP A 227 29.08 -8.14 -42.13
CA ASP A 227 29.62 -9.48 -41.85
C ASP A 227 30.35 -10.09 -43.08
N PRO A 228 31.01 -11.27 -42.98
CA PRO A 228 31.88 -11.78 -41.91
C PRO A 228 33.17 -12.43 -42.48
N ASN A 229 34.14 -12.86 -41.63
CA ASN A 229 34.87 -14.16 -41.72
C ASN A 229 36.11 -14.31 -40.80
N ASP A 230 36.05 -15.33 -39.94
CA ASP A 230 37.00 -16.47 -39.79
C ASP A 230 38.45 -16.35 -39.20
N VAL A 231 38.86 -17.47 -38.58
CA VAL A 231 40.20 -18.00 -38.15
C VAL A 231 41.24 -17.19 -37.31
N ASP A 232 41.30 -17.56 -36.01
CA ASP A 232 42.36 -18.42 -35.39
C ASP A 232 43.27 -17.91 -34.22
N ALA A 233 43.47 -18.85 -33.28
CA ALA A 233 44.55 -19.15 -32.34
C ALA A 233 45.51 -18.11 -31.67
N LYS A 234 45.54 -18.19 -30.31
CA LYS A 234 46.73 -18.33 -29.41
C LYS A 234 47.67 -17.10 -29.26
N ARG A 235 48.57 -17.00 -28.25
CA ARG A 235 48.72 -17.57 -26.87
C ARG A 235 49.90 -16.85 -26.19
N GLY A 236 49.82 -16.58 -24.88
CA GLY A 236 50.92 -16.04 -24.05
C GLY A 236 50.52 -14.71 -23.38
N GLU A 237 50.88 -14.36 -22.13
CA GLU A 237 52.05 -14.72 -21.31
C GLU A 237 53.35 -14.25 -22.03
N GLU A 238 54.14 -13.27 -21.55
CA GLU A 238 54.52 -12.91 -20.17
C GLU A 238 54.67 -11.37 -19.91
N GLU A 239 55.32 -11.01 -18.79
CA GLU A 239 55.44 -9.69 -18.13
C GLU A 239 56.89 -9.12 -18.22
N LEU A 240 57.14 -7.91 -17.68
CA LEU A 240 58.46 -7.31 -17.34
C LEU A 240 59.36 -6.86 -18.56
N VAL A 241 60.34 -5.92 -18.51
CA VAL A 241 60.99 -5.07 -17.48
C VAL A 241 61.44 -3.70 -18.10
N LEU A 242 61.20 -2.54 -17.45
CA LEU A 242 61.93 -1.22 -17.49
C LEU A 242 62.32 -0.59 -18.88
N ASP A 243 62.89 0.63 -19.04
CA ASP A 243 63.57 1.56 -18.12
C ASP A 243 63.58 3.06 -18.57
N SER A 244 63.79 3.97 -17.58
CA SER A 244 64.42 5.31 -17.63
C SER A 244 63.98 6.42 -18.64
N ASP A 245 64.12 7.73 -18.36
CA ASP A 245 64.27 8.53 -17.11
C ASP A 245 64.05 10.03 -17.47
N ALA A 246 63.71 10.88 -16.50
CA ALA A 246 64.04 12.32 -16.43
C ALA A 246 63.45 12.98 -15.17
N HIS A 247 64.32 13.36 -14.22
CA HIS A 247 63.97 14.06 -12.97
C HIS A 247 63.86 15.59 -13.10
N MET A 248 63.09 16.24 -12.22
CA MET A 248 63.63 17.36 -11.43
C MET A 248 62.97 17.53 -10.05
N LYS A 249 63.75 18.07 -9.09
CA LYS A 249 63.42 18.43 -7.69
C LYS A 249 63.90 19.89 -7.46
N HIS A 250 63.82 20.58 -6.31
CA HIS A 250 63.67 20.22 -4.89
C HIS A 250 63.06 21.39 -4.06
N GLN A 251 62.93 21.19 -2.73
CA GLN A 251 62.44 22.16 -1.72
C GLN A 251 63.49 23.20 -1.29
N ILE A 252 63.10 24.15 -0.43
CA ILE A 252 63.91 24.79 0.65
C ILE A 252 62.96 25.35 1.74
N GLU A 253 63.43 25.45 3.00
CA GLU A 253 62.69 25.95 4.18
C GLU A 253 63.22 27.34 4.72
N PRO A 254 63.41 27.64 6.04
CA PRO A 254 62.56 28.67 6.70
C PRO A 254 63.32 29.76 7.52
N SER A 255 62.56 30.60 8.27
CA SER A 255 62.88 31.29 9.56
C SER A 255 62.55 32.80 9.66
N THR A 256 62.69 33.36 10.88
CA THR A 256 62.10 34.61 11.46
C THR A 256 63.17 35.73 11.68
N PRO A 257 63.05 36.85 12.46
CA PRO A 257 62.01 37.36 13.40
C PRO A 257 61.76 38.91 13.41
N ASP A 258 61.30 39.46 14.55
CA ASP A 258 61.14 40.87 15.01
C ASP A 258 60.02 41.76 14.41
N GLY A 259 59.36 42.66 15.17
CA GLY A 259 59.36 42.86 16.63
C GLY A 259 58.70 44.17 17.17
N ILE A 260 58.41 44.21 18.49
CA ILE A 260 58.21 45.39 19.39
C ILE A 260 56.77 45.99 19.63
N LYS A 261 56.15 45.56 20.76
CA LYS A 261 55.45 46.34 21.85
C LYS A 261 54.12 47.09 21.54
N LYS A 262 53.11 47.26 22.41
CA LYS A 262 52.71 47.01 23.86
C LYS A 262 51.14 47.24 23.92
N GLU A 263 50.26 46.97 24.91
CA GLU A 263 50.14 46.29 26.24
C GLU A 263 48.61 46.13 26.59
N ILE A 264 48.09 45.16 27.38
CA ILE A 264 47.90 45.07 28.88
C ILE A 264 47.01 46.21 29.47
N SER A 265 45.92 46.02 30.27
CA SER A 265 45.26 44.82 30.86
C SER A 265 43.78 45.03 31.33
N GLU A 266 43.08 43.90 31.60
CA GLU A 266 42.18 43.58 32.75
C GLU A 266 40.90 44.39 33.14
N ASP A 267 39.78 43.65 33.15
CA ASP A 267 38.82 43.43 34.26
C ASP A 267 37.68 44.40 34.70
N VAL A 268 36.77 43.75 35.45
CA VAL A 268 35.64 44.22 36.28
C VAL A 268 34.27 44.39 35.59
N ALA A 269 33.21 44.02 36.32
CA ALA A 269 31.81 43.89 35.87
C ALA A 269 30.86 44.71 36.77
N THR A 270 29.53 44.48 36.64
CA THR A 270 28.42 45.03 37.49
C THR A 270 28.19 46.55 37.36
N ASP A 271 26.97 47.10 37.52
CA ASP A 271 25.62 46.52 37.67
C ASP A 271 24.51 47.56 37.38
N LEU A 272 23.28 47.09 37.09
CA LEU A 272 21.99 47.84 37.15
C LEU A 272 21.87 49.15 36.31
N ALA A 273 20.72 49.84 36.20
CA ALA A 273 19.31 49.43 35.98
C ALA A 273 18.48 50.69 35.59
N GLU A 274 17.20 50.49 35.22
CA GLU A 274 16.18 51.54 34.94
C GLU A 274 16.45 52.36 33.64
N LEU A 275 15.47 52.88 32.89
CA LEU A 275 14.07 53.24 33.19
C LEU A 275 13.02 52.42 32.39
N ASN A 276 11.73 52.70 32.61
CA ASN A 276 10.62 51.78 32.30
C ASN A 276 9.37 52.49 31.70
N VAL A 277 8.69 51.79 30.76
CA VAL A 277 7.32 51.97 30.21
C VAL A 277 6.82 53.36 29.71
N ALA A 278 6.56 53.44 28.39
CA ALA A 278 5.38 54.01 27.70
C ALA A 278 5.62 53.97 26.17
N ASP A 279 4.67 53.81 25.24
CA ASP A 279 3.29 53.29 25.19
C ASP A 279 2.99 53.01 23.68
N GLY A 280 1.84 52.43 23.32
CA GLY A 280 1.28 52.59 21.96
C GLY A 280 1.50 51.48 20.92
N VAL A 281 0.43 50.72 20.70
CA VAL A 281 0.13 49.80 19.59
C VAL A 281 0.64 50.22 18.19
N SER A 282 1.38 49.35 17.50
CA SER A 282 1.04 48.83 16.15
C SER A 282 2.04 47.76 15.68
N SER A 283 1.56 46.72 14.97
CA SER A 283 2.41 45.72 14.31
C SER A 283 1.78 45.35 12.98
N GLU A 284 2.38 45.82 11.90
CA GLU A 284 2.00 45.47 10.53
C GLU A 284 2.64 44.15 10.10
N LYS A 285 2.06 43.50 9.09
CA LYS A 285 2.54 42.22 8.53
C LYS A 285 3.26 42.45 7.21
N MET A 286 4.26 41.63 6.93
CA MET A 286 4.62 41.13 5.59
C MET A 286 5.71 40.03 5.75
N ASN A 287 5.80 38.99 4.93
CA ASN A 287 4.81 38.43 4.00
C ASN A 287 5.13 36.93 3.81
N ASP A 288 4.15 36.12 3.40
CA ASP A 288 4.42 34.88 2.65
C ASP A 288 3.13 34.43 1.94
N GLU A 289 3.23 33.97 0.69
CA GLU A 289 2.14 34.10 -0.27
C GLU A 289 1.45 32.77 -0.64
N LYS A 290 0.11 32.79 -0.67
CA LYS A 290 -0.74 31.92 -1.50
C LYS A 290 -1.96 32.69 -1.98
N ASP A 291 -2.06 32.91 -3.29
CA ASP A 291 -3.17 33.64 -3.89
C ASP A 291 -4.54 33.03 -3.59
N GLN A 292 -5.46 33.87 -3.14
CA GLN A 292 -6.89 33.60 -3.18
C GLN A 292 -7.60 34.76 -3.88
N HIS A 293 -8.10 34.50 -5.09
CA HIS A 293 -8.84 35.47 -5.88
C HIS A 293 -10.10 35.94 -5.13
N ILE A 294 -10.17 37.23 -4.77
CA ILE A 294 -11.33 37.82 -4.11
C ILE A 294 -12.33 38.26 -5.18
N LEU A 295 -13.36 37.44 -5.41
CA LEU A 295 -14.49 37.77 -6.29
C LEU A 295 -15.35 38.90 -5.71
N SER A 296 -15.85 39.78 -6.59
CA SER A 296 -16.77 40.86 -6.25
C SER A 296 -18.22 40.40 -6.11
N VAL A 297 -19.06 41.22 -5.45
CA VAL A 297 -20.49 40.95 -5.24
C VAL A 297 -21.25 40.75 -6.56
N ALA A 298 -20.90 41.51 -7.60
CA ALA A 298 -21.55 41.43 -8.91
C ALA A 298 -21.20 40.12 -9.65
N GLU A 299 -19.97 39.64 -9.52
CA GLU A 299 -19.55 38.35 -10.08
C GLU A 299 -20.21 37.18 -9.35
N VAL A 300 -20.36 37.26 -8.02
CA VAL A 300 -21.12 36.27 -7.23
C VAL A 300 -22.59 36.23 -7.66
N ASP A 301 -23.25 37.37 -7.83
CA ASP A 301 -24.63 37.44 -8.30
C ASP A 301 -24.78 36.87 -9.74
N ALA A 302 -23.87 37.21 -10.66
CA ALA A 302 -23.88 36.70 -12.03
C ALA A 302 -23.62 35.18 -12.11
N LEU A 303 -22.74 34.64 -11.26
CA LEU A 303 -22.49 33.19 -11.16
C LEU A 303 -23.72 32.45 -10.59
N LEU A 304 -24.37 32.98 -9.55
CA LEU A 304 -25.62 32.43 -9.03
C LEU A 304 -26.70 32.38 -10.12
N ASP A 305 -26.83 33.43 -10.91
CA ASP A 305 -27.81 33.49 -12.01
C ASP A 305 -27.48 32.51 -13.15
N LYS A 306 -26.20 32.35 -13.54
CA LYS A 306 -25.77 31.31 -14.49
C LYS A 306 -26.13 29.90 -13.96
N CYS A 307 -25.88 29.66 -12.67
CA CYS A 307 -26.18 28.38 -12.02
C CYS A 307 -27.69 28.09 -11.97
N LEU A 308 -28.52 29.09 -11.70
CA LEU A 308 -29.98 28.93 -11.74
C LEU A 308 -30.47 28.55 -13.13
N LEU A 309 -29.99 29.22 -14.18
CA LEU A 309 -30.37 28.91 -15.56
C LEU A 309 -29.91 27.49 -15.98
N GLN A 310 -28.71 27.05 -15.58
CA GLN A 310 -28.25 25.68 -15.80
C GLN A 310 -29.13 24.64 -15.07
N ALA A 311 -29.56 24.92 -13.83
CA ALA A 311 -30.44 24.04 -13.07
C ALA A 311 -31.85 23.95 -13.69
N LEU A 312 -32.41 25.09 -14.13
CA LEU A 312 -33.70 25.17 -14.82
C LEU A 312 -33.72 24.48 -16.19
N HIS A 313 -32.55 24.21 -16.79
CA HIS A 313 -32.41 23.45 -18.05
C HIS A 313 -31.99 21.98 -17.87
N THR A 314 -31.46 21.57 -16.72
CA THR A 314 -30.89 20.22 -16.54
C THR A 314 -31.42 19.41 -15.35
N ILE A 315 -32.07 20.05 -14.37
CA ILE A 315 -32.58 19.42 -13.13
C ILE A 315 -34.11 19.45 -13.06
N VAL A 316 -34.75 20.54 -13.54
CA VAL A 316 -36.19 20.74 -13.40
C VAL A 316 -36.97 20.25 -14.63
N ASN A 317 -37.88 19.29 -14.43
CA ASN A 317 -38.95 19.00 -15.38
C ASN A 317 -40.29 19.48 -14.80
N ASP A 318 -41.24 19.91 -15.66
CA ASP A 318 -42.59 20.33 -15.23
C ASP A 318 -43.36 19.28 -14.43
N LYS A 319 -42.99 18.00 -14.54
CA LYS A 319 -43.61 16.87 -13.83
C LYS A 319 -43.19 16.76 -12.37
N ASP A 320 -42.06 17.37 -12.00
CA ASP A 320 -41.45 17.24 -10.68
C ASP A 320 -41.79 18.42 -9.76
N LEU A 321 -42.70 19.30 -10.22
CA LEU A 321 -43.20 20.46 -9.48
C LEU A 321 -44.49 20.12 -8.71
N PRO A 322 -44.70 20.68 -7.50
CA PRO A 322 -43.87 21.70 -6.85
C PRO A 322 -42.68 21.13 -6.06
N MET A 323 -41.51 21.78 -6.16
CA MET A 323 -40.25 21.33 -5.55
C MET A 323 -39.64 22.37 -4.59
N PRO A 324 -38.82 21.96 -3.61
CA PRO A 324 -38.08 22.89 -2.74
C PRO A 324 -37.08 23.75 -3.52
N GLY A 325 -37.03 25.06 -3.24
CA GLY A 325 -36.07 25.98 -3.84
C GLY A 325 -34.61 25.72 -3.43
N SER A 326 -34.39 24.94 -2.37
CA SER A 326 -33.09 24.41 -1.96
C SER A 326 -32.48 23.45 -2.98
N THR A 327 -33.30 22.74 -3.78
CA THR A 327 -32.86 21.84 -4.86
C THR A 327 -32.32 22.58 -6.09
N LEU A 328 -32.55 23.90 -6.20
CA LEU A 328 -32.02 24.75 -7.29
C LEU A 328 -30.60 25.28 -7.01
N TRP A 329 -29.98 24.89 -5.89
CA TRP A 329 -28.68 25.39 -5.48
C TRP A 329 -27.53 24.76 -6.31
N PRO A 330 -26.51 25.54 -6.74
CA PRO A 330 -25.38 24.99 -7.49
C PRO A 330 -24.60 23.89 -6.76
N SER A 331 -24.81 22.65 -7.18
CA SER A 331 -23.98 21.49 -6.84
C SER A 331 -22.68 21.50 -7.67
N GLY A 332 -21.61 22.09 -7.14
CA GLY A 332 -20.27 22.02 -7.74
C GLY A 332 -19.40 23.28 -7.62
N VAL A 333 -19.95 24.42 -7.19
CA VAL A 333 -19.18 25.66 -6.98
C VAL A 333 -19.48 26.20 -5.58
N THR A 334 -18.43 26.49 -4.81
CA THR A 334 -18.49 26.94 -3.40
C THR A 334 -18.85 28.43 -3.25
N LEU A 335 -19.95 28.84 -3.90
CA LEU A 335 -20.52 30.19 -3.76
C LEU A 335 -21.14 30.38 -2.37
N ASP A 336 -20.76 31.46 -1.66
CA ASP A 336 -21.42 31.85 -0.40
C ASP A 336 -22.48 32.92 -0.67
N ILE A 337 -23.75 32.59 -0.46
CA ILE A 337 -24.87 33.53 -0.65
C ILE A 337 -24.77 34.77 0.26
N LYS A 338 -24.00 34.76 1.35
CA LYS A 338 -23.77 35.96 2.17
C LYS A 338 -22.94 37.02 1.43
N LYS A 339 -22.18 36.62 0.40
CA LYS A 339 -21.42 37.50 -0.51
C LYS A 339 -22.26 38.03 -1.70
N SER A 340 -23.45 37.47 -1.92
CA SER A 340 -24.43 38.00 -2.88
C SER A 340 -25.08 39.31 -2.39
N SER A 341 -25.66 40.10 -3.28
CA SER A 341 -26.44 41.29 -2.88
C SER A 341 -27.68 40.93 -2.05
N TYR A 342 -28.29 39.76 -2.31
CA TYR A 342 -29.53 39.28 -1.71
C TYR A 342 -29.35 38.74 -0.27
N LYS A 343 -28.16 38.23 0.06
CA LYS A 343 -27.73 37.70 1.37
C LYS A 343 -28.54 36.52 1.96
N LYS A 344 -29.62 36.08 1.30
CA LYS A 344 -30.48 34.95 1.68
C LYS A 344 -31.13 34.31 0.45
N LEU A 345 -31.21 32.98 0.43
CA LEU A 345 -31.79 32.20 -0.68
C LEU A 345 -33.22 32.62 -1.00
N SER A 346 -34.07 32.78 0.03
CA SER A 346 -35.47 33.17 -0.15
C SER A 346 -35.62 34.51 -0.86
N LYS A 347 -34.76 35.48 -0.56
CA LYS A 347 -34.79 36.81 -1.20
C LYS A 347 -34.38 36.79 -2.67
N TRP A 348 -33.36 36.00 -3.02
CA TRP A 348 -32.92 35.86 -4.40
C TRP A 348 -33.97 35.12 -5.25
N LEU A 349 -34.53 34.01 -4.75
CA LEU A 349 -35.62 33.30 -5.43
C LEU A 349 -36.90 34.16 -5.55
N GLN A 350 -37.22 34.98 -4.54
CA GLN A 350 -38.31 35.97 -4.63
C GLN A 350 -38.03 37.07 -5.67
N ALA A 351 -36.79 37.55 -5.78
CA ALA A 351 -36.40 38.51 -6.80
C ALA A 351 -36.53 37.92 -8.22
N LYS A 352 -36.07 36.68 -8.43
CA LYS A 352 -36.25 35.96 -9.70
C LYS A 352 -37.69 35.59 -10.00
N SER A 353 -38.53 35.44 -8.98
CA SER A 353 -39.98 35.28 -9.18
C SER A 353 -40.68 36.61 -9.51
N SER A 354 -40.24 37.72 -8.91
CA SER A 354 -40.71 39.07 -9.23
C SER A 354 -40.28 39.51 -10.64
N ALA A 355 -39.13 39.03 -11.12
CA ALA A 355 -38.68 39.17 -12.50
C ALA A 355 -39.47 38.30 -13.50
N GLY A 356 -40.31 37.35 -13.03
CA GLY A 356 -41.11 36.50 -13.90
C GLY A 356 -40.38 35.32 -14.56
N LEU A 357 -39.15 35.00 -14.13
CA LEU A 357 -38.40 33.82 -14.59
C LEU A 357 -38.94 32.52 -13.98
N ILE A 358 -39.40 32.57 -12.73
CA ILE A 358 -39.95 31.45 -11.96
C ILE A 358 -41.21 31.86 -11.19
N LEU A 359 -42.05 30.90 -10.81
CA LEU A 359 -43.16 31.11 -9.86
C LEU A 359 -42.80 30.43 -8.53
N ALA A 360 -42.52 31.23 -7.50
CA ALA A 360 -42.09 30.73 -6.20
C ALA A 360 -42.88 31.37 -5.04
N LYS A 361 -43.17 30.60 -3.98
CA LYS A 361 -43.89 31.08 -2.77
C LYS A 361 -43.27 30.51 -1.50
N GLU A 362 -43.28 31.28 -0.41
CA GLU A 362 -42.91 30.78 0.92
C GLU A 362 -44.06 29.95 1.52
N ASP A 363 -43.75 28.77 2.03
CA ASP A 363 -44.67 28.02 2.90
C ASP A 363 -44.67 28.64 4.32
N LYS A 364 -45.85 29.08 4.77
CA LYS A 364 -46.07 29.68 6.09
C LYS A 364 -45.73 28.74 7.25
N HIS A 365 -45.80 27.42 7.06
CA HIS A 365 -45.43 26.45 8.10
C HIS A 365 -43.92 26.14 8.12
N LYS A 366 -43.29 25.96 6.96
CA LYS A 366 -41.88 25.54 6.87
C LYS A 366 -40.85 26.67 6.75
N LYS A 367 -41.27 27.89 6.36
CA LYS A 367 -40.39 29.03 6.02
C LYS A 367 -39.39 28.73 4.88
N GLU A 368 -39.68 27.73 4.06
CA GLU A 368 -38.94 27.40 2.84
C GLU A 368 -39.67 27.97 1.62
N VAL A 369 -38.91 28.35 0.59
CA VAL A 369 -39.45 28.76 -0.71
C VAL A 369 -39.68 27.51 -1.56
N ILE A 370 -40.90 27.34 -2.05
CA ILE A 370 -41.30 26.26 -2.96
C ILE A 370 -41.47 26.84 -4.37
N LEU A 371 -40.88 26.16 -5.36
CA LEU A 371 -41.05 26.43 -6.79
C LEU A 371 -42.31 25.72 -7.32
N PHE A 372 -43.14 26.45 -8.07
CA PHE A 372 -44.42 25.97 -8.62
C PHE A 372 -44.47 25.94 -10.15
N ALA A 373 -43.70 26.78 -10.84
CA ALA A 373 -43.62 26.82 -12.31
C ALA A 373 -42.34 27.51 -12.78
N VAL A 374 -41.90 27.22 -14.01
CA VAL A 374 -40.76 27.87 -14.68
C VAL A 374 -41.27 28.59 -15.93
N ASN A 375 -40.78 29.80 -16.21
CA ASN A 375 -41.18 30.55 -17.40
C ASN A 375 -40.24 30.28 -18.58
N HIS A 376 -40.46 29.17 -19.28
CA HIS A 376 -39.74 28.84 -20.53
C HIS A 376 -39.96 29.88 -21.65
N GLY A 377 -40.89 30.84 -21.47
CA GLY A 377 -41.08 31.99 -22.33
C GLY A 377 -40.06 33.11 -22.15
N HIS A 378 -39.37 33.18 -20.99
CA HIS A 378 -38.51 34.29 -20.58
C HIS A 378 -37.28 34.47 -21.50
N ALA A 379 -36.81 35.72 -21.62
CA ALA A 379 -35.65 36.06 -22.46
C ALA A 379 -34.40 35.29 -22.01
N ASP A 380 -34.01 35.45 -20.74
CA ASP A 380 -32.82 34.82 -20.15
C ASP A 380 -32.83 33.29 -20.25
N TYR A 381 -34.01 32.66 -20.20
CA TYR A 381 -34.15 31.21 -20.34
C TYR A 381 -33.88 30.74 -21.77
N LYS A 382 -34.27 31.54 -22.78
CA LYS A 382 -34.10 31.24 -24.21
C LYS A 382 -32.72 31.63 -24.76
N SER A 383 -32.09 32.66 -24.20
CA SER A 383 -30.73 33.06 -24.58
C SER A 383 -29.64 32.18 -23.96
N PHE A 384 -29.97 31.45 -22.89
CA PHE A 384 -29.03 30.56 -22.22
C PHE A 384 -28.85 29.24 -23.00
N VAL A 385 -27.60 28.94 -23.36
CA VAL A 385 -27.20 27.65 -23.94
C VAL A 385 -26.53 26.82 -22.85
N PRO A 386 -27.12 25.68 -22.41
CA PRO A 386 -26.53 24.86 -21.37
C PRO A 386 -25.17 24.28 -21.79
N GLU A 387 -24.18 24.35 -20.89
CA GLU A 387 -22.90 23.68 -21.11
C GLU A 387 -23.11 22.17 -21.09
N LYS A 388 -22.82 21.53 -22.23
CA LYS A 388 -22.94 20.07 -22.40
C LYS A 388 -21.84 19.37 -21.61
N ARG A 389 -22.21 18.84 -20.45
CA ARG A 389 -21.43 17.82 -19.74
C ARG A 389 -21.16 16.65 -20.70
N GLN A 390 -19.92 16.14 -20.74
CA GLN A 390 -19.71 14.80 -21.29
C GLN A 390 -20.47 13.79 -20.41
N PRO A 391 -20.91 12.65 -20.97
CA PRO A 391 -21.51 11.58 -20.18
C PRO A 391 -20.41 10.83 -19.41
N GLU A 392 -19.85 11.48 -18.39
CA GLU A 392 -19.27 10.76 -17.26
C GLU A 392 -20.38 9.88 -16.68
N THR A 393 -20.11 8.57 -16.61
CA THR A 393 -21.03 7.58 -16.04
C THR A 393 -21.45 8.02 -14.64
N VAL A 394 -22.75 7.91 -14.32
CA VAL A 394 -23.32 8.48 -13.09
C VAL A 394 -22.90 7.69 -11.86
N GLU A 395 -21.69 7.95 -11.39
CA GLU A 395 -21.41 7.99 -9.97
C GLU A 395 -22.07 9.26 -9.40
N GLN A 396 -22.91 9.10 -8.37
CA GLN A 396 -23.37 10.21 -7.54
C GLN A 396 -22.57 10.22 -6.24
N PRO A 397 -21.49 11.01 -6.13
CA PRO A 397 -20.89 11.33 -4.85
C PRO A 397 -21.76 12.38 -4.14
N THR A 398 -22.22 12.06 -2.94
CA THR A 398 -22.60 13.05 -1.93
C THR A 398 -21.77 12.79 -0.68
N ASP A 399 -20.59 13.42 -0.61
CA ASP A 399 -19.86 13.48 0.66
C ASP A 399 -20.51 14.52 1.59
N SER A 400 -20.25 14.34 2.87
CA SER A 400 -20.93 14.95 4.00
C SER A 400 -20.53 16.42 4.23
N THR A 401 -21.34 17.21 4.94
CA THR A 401 -21.26 17.30 6.40
C THR A 401 -22.53 17.95 6.94
N THR A 402 -23.02 17.67 8.16
CA THR A 402 -22.35 17.09 9.34
C THR A 402 -23.14 15.95 9.99
N GLY A 403 -22.49 14.85 10.36
CA GLY A 403 -23.06 13.86 11.29
C GLY A 403 -22.68 12.41 10.98
N GLU A 404 -21.65 11.91 11.67
CA GLU A 404 -21.20 10.49 11.72
C GLU A 404 -20.74 9.85 10.39
N GLY A 405 -19.53 9.28 10.40
CA GLY A 405 -18.83 8.88 9.17
C GLY A 405 -19.45 7.67 8.46
N HIS A 406 -19.86 7.85 7.22
CA HIS A 406 -20.12 6.75 6.28
C HIS A 406 -18.81 6.36 5.56
N GLN A 407 -18.41 5.09 5.68
CA GLN A 407 -17.39 4.53 4.78
C GLN A 407 -17.96 4.43 3.36
N SER A 408 -17.10 4.66 2.37
CA SER A 408 -17.43 4.41 0.96
C SER A 408 -17.77 2.92 0.76
N LYS A 409 -18.84 2.65 0.01
CA LYS A 409 -19.29 1.27 -0.26
C LYS A 409 -18.37 0.59 -1.26
N SER A 410 -17.30 -0.01 -0.75
CA SER A 410 -16.39 -0.86 -1.53
C SER A 410 -17.15 -2.03 -2.16
N GLN A 411 -17.33 -1.97 -3.49
CA GLN A 411 -18.01 -3.00 -4.27
C GLN A 411 -17.32 -4.35 -4.06
N LEU A 412 -18.11 -5.35 -3.66
CA LEU A 412 -17.65 -6.70 -3.37
C LEU A 412 -17.87 -7.59 -4.60
N GLU A 413 -16.79 -8.06 -5.21
CA GLU A 413 -16.82 -8.98 -6.34
C GLU A 413 -16.27 -10.35 -5.93
N ILE A 414 -17.00 -11.41 -6.30
CA ILE A 414 -16.67 -12.80 -5.97
C ILE A 414 -16.73 -13.60 -7.25
N ALA A 415 -15.57 -14.07 -7.72
CA ALA A 415 -15.44 -14.85 -8.95
C ALA A 415 -14.89 -16.26 -8.65
N GLU A 416 -15.57 -17.29 -9.15
CA GLU A 416 -15.04 -18.66 -9.14
C GLU A 416 -14.05 -18.82 -10.31
N ILE A 417 -12.86 -19.33 -10.00
CA ILE A 417 -11.74 -19.45 -10.94
C ILE A 417 -11.07 -20.82 -10.77
N TYR A 418 -10.56 -21.37 -11.87
CA TYR A 418 -10.07 -22.73 -11.96
C TYR A 418 -8.57 -22.71 -12.27
N LYS A 419 -7.82 -23.58 -11.61
CA LYS A 419 -6.41 -23.86 -11.95
C LYS A 419 -6.26 -25.28 -12.47
N SER A 420 -5.33 -25.51 -13.38
CA SER A 420 -5.08 -26.83 -13.95
C SER A 420 -4.79 -27.88 -12.86
N SER A 421 -5.17 -29.13 -13.14
CA SER A 421 -4.93 -30.28 -12.28
C SER A 421 -4.04 -31.30 -13.00
N THR A 422 -3.41 -32.20 -12.24
CA THR A 422 -2.61 -33.30 -12.79
C THR A 422 -3.37 -34.21 -13.76
N HIS A 423 -4.71 -34.22 -13.71
CA HIS A 423 -5.55 -34.98 -14.63
C HIS A 423 -5.78 -34.27 -15.97
N VAL A 424 -5.90 -32.93 -15.97
CA VAL A 424 -6.17 -32.14 -17.19
C VAL A 424 -4.92 -31.53 -17.82
N ASN A 425 -3.78 -31.49 -17.11
CA ASN A 425 -2.47 -31.03 -17.62
C ASN A 425 -2.11 -31.58 -19.02
N PRO A 426 -2.36 -32.86 -19.40
CA PRO A 426 -2.09 -33.34 -20.76
C PRO A 426 -2.81 -32.56 -21.86
N ILE A 427 -4.04 -32.11 -21.61
CA ILE A 427 -4.86 -31.33 -22.55
C ILE A 427 -4.31 -29.91 -22.68
N PHE A 428 -4.01 -29.26 -21.54
CA PHE A 428 -3.38 -27.94 -21.51
C PHE A 428 -2.05 -27.95 -22.29
N ASN A 429 -1.19 -28.95 -22.04
CA ASN A 429 0.07 -29.13 -22.76
C ASN A 429 -0.16 -29.35 -24.26
N ALA A 430 -1.15 -30.17 -24.65
CA ALA A 430 -1.43 -30.47 -26.05
C ALA A 430 -1.91 -29.25 -26.86
N ILE A 431 -2.60 -28.29 -26.25
CA ILE A 431 -2.98 -27.03 -26.90
C ILE A 431 -1.99 -25.88 -26.68
N GLY A 432 -0.93 -26.08 -25.87
CA GLY A 432 0.05 -25.04 -25.52
C GLY A 432 -0.45 -23.99 -24.51
N ALA A 433 -1.46 -24.31 -23.70
CA ALA A 433 -2.00 -23.40 -22.69
C ALA A 433 -1.26 -23.53 -21.35
N ASP A 434 -1.06 -22.40 -20.66
CA ASP A 434 -0.34 -22.36 -19.38
C ASP A 434 -1.09 -23.11 -18.26
N THR A 435 -0.35 -23.88 -17.45
CA THR A 435 -0.87 -24.59 -16.28
C THR A 435 -0.71 -23.80 -14.96
N GLY A 436 0.07 -22.70 -14.98
CA GLY A 436 0.28 -21.78 -13.86
C GLY A 436 -0.88 -20.81 -13.62
N ARG A 437 -1.46 -20.26 -14.69
CA ARG A 437 -2.57 -19.30 -14.71
C ARG A 437 -3.86 -19.83 -14.08
N PHE A 438 -4.68 -18.89 -13.62
CA PHE A 438 -6.09 -19.11 -13.26
C PHE A 438 -7.00 -18.74 -14.44
N TYR A 439 -8.03 -19.55 -14.65
CA TYR A 439 -8.99 -19.44 -15.74
C TYR A 439 -10.41 -19.24 -15.20
N SER A 440 -11.24 -18.47 -15.89
CA SER A 440 -12.69 -18.49 -15.69
C SER A 440 -13.31 -19.81 -16.18
N ALA A 441 -14.56 -20.07 -15.80
CA ALA A 441 -15.32 -21.24 -16.30
C ALA A 441 -15.39 -21.28 -17.85
N ALA A 442 -15.48 -20.11 -18.49
CA ALA A 442 -15.55 -19.96 -19.93
C ALA A 442 -14.21 -20.30 -20.61
N GLU A 443 -13.10 -19.68 -20.19
CA GLU A 443 -11.77 -19.96 -20.75
C GLU A 443 -11.36 -21.43 -20.54
N ALA A 444 -11.64 -22.00 -19.37
CA ALA A 444 -11.37 -23.41 -19.08
C ALA A 444 -12.21 -24.37 -19.95
N THR A 445 -13.44 -23.99 -20.29
CA THR A 445 -14.30 -24.77 -21.19
C THR A 445 -13.84 -24.64 -22.65
N ASP A 446 -13.41 -23.45 -23.06
CA ASP A 446 -12.80 -23.16 -24.37
C ASP A 446 -11.50 -23.95 -24.60
N VAL A 447 -10.66 -24.11 -23.58
CA VAL A 447 -9.50 -25.04 -23.60
C VAL A 447 -9.90 -26.46 -23.98
N ALA A 448 -10.99 -26.99 -23.42
CA ALA A 448 -11.47 -28.34 -23.73
C ALA A 448 -12.06 -28.45 -25.15
N PHE A 449 -12.74 -27.41 -25.64
CA PHE A 449 -13.24 -27.40 -27.02
C PHE A 449 -12.13 -27.25 -28.07
N LYS A 450 -11.12 -26.41 -27.83
CA LYS A 450 -9.93 -26.29 -28.70
C LYS A 450 -9.17 -27.60 -28.83
N TYR A 451 -9.15 -28.42 -27.78
CA TYR A 451 -8.59 -29.78 -27.86
C TYR A 451 -9.45 -30.72 -28.73
N ILE A 452 -10.77 -30.71 -28.56
CA ILE A 452 -11.71 -31.48 -29.41
C ILE A 452 -11.56 -31.09 -30.89
N GLU A 453 -11.35 -29.81 -31.19
CA GLU A 453 -11.16 -29.32 -32.57
C GLU A 453 -9.79 -29.70 -33.13
N LYS A 454 -8.70 -29.52 -32.36
CA LYS A 454 -7.34 -29.88 -32.78
C LYS A 454 -7.23 -31.37 -33.12
N GLU A 455 -7.68 -32.24 -32.22
CA GLU A 455 -7.61 -33.70 -32.39
C GLU A 455 -8.80 -34.25 -33.21
N ASN A 456 -9.61 -33.37 -33.82
CA ASN A 456 -10.74 -33.68 -34.71
C ASN A 456 -11.78 -34.66 -34.13
N LEU A 457 -11.99 -34.61 -32.80
CA LEU A 457 -12.79 -35.56 -32.02
C LEU A 457 -14.31 -35.40 -32.19
N VAL A 458 -14.79 -34.73 -33.24
CA VAL A 458 -16.24 -34.49 -33.47
C VAL A 458 -16.83 -35.64 -34.27
N LYS A 459 -17.86 -36.30 -33.74
CA LYS A 459 -18.47 -37.48 -34.39
C LYS A 459 -19.11 -37.11 -35.74
N PRO A 460 -18.68 -37.69 -36.88
CA PRO A 460 -19.16 -37.27 -38.21
C PRO A 460 -20.68 -37.38 -38.40
N THR A 461 -21.31 -38.40 -37.82
CA THR A 461 -22.77 -38.61 -37.86
C THR A 461 -23.57 -37.68 -36.96
N ASN A 462 -22.96 -37.03 -35.96
CA ASN A 462 -23.65 -36.07 -35.10
C ASN A 462 -22.67 -35.05 -34.49
N LYS A 463 -22.66 -33.83 -35.03
CA LYS A 463 -21.77 -32.73 -34.61
C LYS A 463 -21.91 -32.30 -33.14
N ALA A 464 -22.99 -32.70 -32.45
CA ALA A 464 -23.21 -32.44 -31.04
C ALA A 464 -22.50 -33.43 -30.09
N ILE A 465 -21.92 -34.52 -30.63
CA ILE A 465 -21.19 -35.54 -29.86
C ILE A 465 -19.68 -35.41 -30.15
N ALA A 466 -18.87 -35.55 -29.11
CA ALA A 466 -17.44 -35.75 -29.20
C ALA A 466 -17.08 -37.22 -28.87
N ILE A 467 -16.18 -37.80 -29.64
CA ILE A 467 -15.57 -39.10 -29.38
C ILE A 467 -14.45 -38.88 -28.37
N LEU A 468 -14.38 -39.73 -27.35
CA LEU A 468 -13.35 -39.64 -26.31
C LEU A 468 -12.12 -40.44 -26.74
N ASP A 469 -11.00 -39.75 -26.99
CA ASP A 469 -9.70 -40.41 -27.12
C ASP A 469 -9.19 -40.88 -25.74
N ALA A 470 -8.06 -41.59 -25.71
CA ALA A 470 -7.47 -42.07 -24.47
C ALA A 470 -7.12 -40.94 -23.48
N ILE A 471 -6.59 -39.81 -23.97
CA ILE A 471 -6.13 -38.68 -23.15
C ILE A 471 -7.33 -37.91 -22.57
N PHE A 472 -8.31 -37.55 -23.40
CA PHE A 472 -9.52 -36.84 -22.99
C PHE A 472 -10.40 -37.70 -22.08
N CYS A 473 -10.51 -39.00 -22.36
CA CYS A 473 -11.17 -39.96 -21.48
C CYS A 473 -10.52 -40.02 -20.09
N ASP A 474 -9.19 -40.17 -20.00
CA ASP A 474 -8.49 -40.21 -18.72
C ASP A 474 -8.64 -38.87 -17.96
N ALA A 475 -8.51 -37.75 -18.66
CA ALA A 475 -8.65 -36.43 -18.08
C ALA A 475 -10.03 -36.21 -17.44
N LEU A 476 -11.11 -36.64 -18.10
CA LEU A 476 -12.48 -36.50 -17.60
C LEU A 476 -12.88 -37.57 -16.56
N TYR A 477 -12.49 -38.83 -16.76
CA TYR A 477 -13.10 -39.97 -16.06
C TYR A 477 -12.19 -40.79 -15.14
N LYS A 478 -10.85 -40.64 -15.22
CA LYS A 478 -9.90 -41.44 -14.44
C LYS A 478 -10.13 -41.28 -12.93
N GLY A 479 -10.65 -42.33 -12.29
CA GLY A 479 -10.94 -42.37 -10.85
C GLY A 479 -12.30 -41.79 -10.41
N THR A 480 -13.14 -41.26 -11.31
CA THR A 480 -14.53 -40.88 -10.99
C THR A 480 -15.55 -41.98 -11.34
N VAL A 481 -15.21 -42.87 -12.28
CA VAL A 481 -16.03 -44.03 -12.65
C VAL A 481 -16.00 -45.10 -11.55
N LYS A 482 -17.16 -45.70 -11.25
CA LYS A 482 -17.29 -46.78 -10.27
C LYS A 482 -16.49 -48.01 -10.71
N LYS A 483 -15.76 -48.64 -9.77
CA LYS A 483 -15.02 -49.89 -10.02
C LYS A 483 -15.93 -50.94 -10.67
N GLY A 484 -15.56 -51.41 -11.87
CA GLY A 484 -16.31 -52.42 -12.62
C GLY A 484 -17.12 -51.89 -13.81
N MET A 485 -17.25 -50.57 -13.99
CA MET A 485 -17.82 -50.00 -15.22
C MET A 485 -16.72 -49.67 -16.23
N THR A 486 -17.00 -49.86 -17.52
CA THR A 486 -16.15 -49.39 -18.61
C THR A 486 -16.17 -47.87 -18.71
N TYR A 487 -15.09 -47.28 -19.21
CA TYR A 487 -15.05 -45.86 -19.51
C TYR A 487 -15.99 -45.51 -20.69
N PRO A 488 -16.63 -44.33 -20.69
CA PRO A 488 -17.38 -43.85 -21.85
C PRO A 488 -16.46 -43.65 -23.07
N THR A 489 -16.97 -43.91 -24.27
CA THR A 489 -16.30 -43.65 -25.55
C THR A 489 -16.80 -42.40 -26.26
N GLU A 490 -17.93 -41.85 -25.82
CA GLU A 490 -18.57 -40.66 -26.40
C GLU A 490 -19.10 -39.76 -25.28
N ILE A 491 -19.02 -38.44 -25.47
CA ILE A 491 -19.60 -37.42 -24.60
C ILE A 491 -20.39 -36.41 -25.44
N HIS A 492 -21.52 -35.94 -24.93
CA HIS A 492 -22.27 -34.89 -25.59
C HIS A 492 -21.65 -33.51 -25.26
N LYS A 493 -21.48 -32.64 -26.27
CA LYS A 493 -20.68 -31.41 -26.15
C LYS A 493 -21.15 -30.45 -25.06
N LYS A 494 -22.44 -30.45 -24.71
CA LYS A 494 -22.96 -29.61 -23.60
C LYS A 494 -22.36 -30.00 -22.24
N ASP A 495 -22.03 -31.27 -22.05
CA ASP A 495 -21.63 -31.82 -20.75
C ASP A 495 -20.10 -31.74 -20.55
N VAL A 496 -19.33 -31.57 -21.64
CA VAL A 496 -17.87 -31.40 -21.66
C VAL A 496 -17.40 -30.31 -20.70
N GLY A 497 -18.00 -29.12 -20.74
CA GLY A 497 -17.61 -28.01 -19.85
C GLY A 497 -17.75 -28.39 -18.38
N SER A 498 -18.91 -28.92 -17.99
CA SER A 498 -19.16 -29.34 -16.60
C SER A 498 -18.28 -30.51 -16.16
N THR A 499 -18.03 -31.51 -17.00
CA THR A 499 -17.15 -32.64 -16.63
C THR A 499 -15.69 -32.23 -16.56
N PHE A 500 -15.24 -31.29 -17.40
CA PHE A 500 -13.88 -30.76 -17.38
C PHE A 500 -13.64 -29.86 -16.15
N LEU A 501 -14.54 -28.93 -15.85
CA LEU A 501 -14.43 -28.04 -14.68
C LEU A 501 -14.42 -28.83 -13.36
N ASN A 502 -15.24 -29.88 -13.24
CA ASN A 502 -15.22 -30.81 -12.09
C ASN A 502 -13.88 -31.55 -11.89
N ARG A 503 -12.96 -31.48 -12.85
CA ARG A 503 -11.63 -32.11 -12.82
C ARG A 503 -10.50 -31.09 -12.64
N MET A 504 -10.81 -29.80 -12.66
CA MET A 504 -9.88 -28.70 -12.35
C MET A 504 -9.84 -28.39 -10.84
N GLN A 505 -8.86 -27.60 -10.41
CA GLN A 505 -8.78 -27.13 -9.03
C GLN A 505 -9.58 -25.85 -8.86
N VAL A 506 -10.77 -25.94 -8.27
CA VAL A 506 -11.61 -24.79 -7.89
C VAL A 506 -10.87 -23.88 -6.90
N HIS A 507 -10.91 -22.58 -7.17
CA HIS A 507 -10.45 -21.47 -6.34
C HIS A 507 -11.51 -20.35 -6.40
N HIS A 508 -11.46 -19.41 -5.45
CA HIS A 508 -12.24 -18.19 -5.51
C HIS A 508 -11.29 -16.98 -5.48
N ARG A 509 -11.64 -15.96 -6.27
CA ARG A 509 -11.12 -14.59 -6.11
C ARG A 509 -12.20 -13.77 -5.41
N VAL A 510 -11.78 -13.01 -4.40
CA VAL A 510 -12.59 -11.97 -3.79
C VAL A 510 -11.86 -10.66 -3.99
N THR A 511 -12.55 -9.68 -4.56
CA THR A 511 -12.07 -8.32 -4.77
C THR A 511 -12.99 -7.38 -4.01
N ARG A 512 -12.42 -6.41 -3.30
CA ARG A 512 -13.17 -5.41 -2.53
C ARG A 512 -12.43 -4.08 -2.55
N GLY A 513 -12.93 -3.15 -3.36
CA GLY A 513 -12.15 -1.94 -3.70
C GLY A 513 -10.80 -2.35 -4.31
N ASN A 514 -9.70 -1.84 -3.75
CA ASN A 514 -8.35 -2.10 -4.23
C ASN A 514 -7.76 -3.45 -3.76
N GLU A 515 -8.36 -4.12 -2.76
CA GLU A 515 -7.86 -5.41 -2.29
C GLU A 515 -8.39 -6.58 -3.13
N SER A 516 -7.53 -7.55 -3.44
CA SER A 516 -7.92 -8.78 -4.16
C SER A 516 -7.15 -9.99 -3.61
N ALA A 517 -7.87 -11.01 -3.13
CA ALA A 517 -7.29 -12.27 -2.66
C ALA A 517 -7.80 -13.48 -3.45
N VAL A 518 -6.88 -14.38 -3.83
CA VAL A 518 -7.20 -15.69 -4.41
C VAL A 518 -6.99 -16.78 -3.37
N ARG A 519 -8.00 -17.64 -3.15
CA ARG A 519 -7.98 -18.71 -2.16
C ARG A 519 -8.48 -20.03 -2.75
N LYS A 520 -7.98 -21.16 -2.24
CA LYS A 520 -8.31 -22.50 -2.77
C LYS A 520 -9.64 -23.04 -2.25
N GLY A 521 -10.36 -23.76 -3.12
CA GLY A 521 -11.71 -24.27 -2.89
C GLY A 521 -12.78 -23.22 -3.18
N ALA A 522 -14.04 -23.58 -2.91
CA ALA A 522 -15.15 -22.62 -2.90
C ALA A 522 -14.98 -21.60 -1.75
N ILE A 523 -15.66 -20.46 -1.88
CA ILE A 523 -15.75 -19.48 -0.79
C ILE A 523 -16.48 -20.07 0.42
N LYS A 524 -16.04 -19.72 1.63
CA LYS A 524 -16.70 -20.13 2.88
C LYS A 524 -17.78 -19.11 3.21
N ASN A 525 -18.94 -19.58 3.64
CA ASN A 525 -20.02 -18.73 4.12
C ASN A 525 -19.66 -18.10 5.48
N ILE A 526 -20.16 -16.89 5.75
CA ILE A 526 -20.14 -16.30 7.08
C ILE A 526 -21.15 -17.06 7.94
N GLN A 527 -20.71 -17.61 9.06
CA GLN A 527 -21.59 -18.32 10.00
C GLN A 527 -21.93 -17.40 11.17
N ILE A 528 -23.21 -17.07 11.29
CA ILE A 528 -23.80 -16.30 12.40
C ILE A 528 -24.53 -17.27 13.33
N LEU A 529 -23.99 -17.44 14.54
CA LEU A 529 -24.51 -18.36 15.55
C LEU A 529 -24.98 -17.58 16.79
N THR A 530 -26.25 -17.70 17.18
CA THR A 530 -26.72 -17.21 18.49
C THR A 530 -26.92 -18.37 19.46
N GLU A 531 -26.32 -18.27 20.65
CA GLU A 531 -26.45 -19.26 21.74
C GLU A 531 -26.65 -18.61 23.11
N ARG A 532 -27.08 -19.39 24.12
CA ARG A 532 -27.27 -18.89 25.49
C ARG A 532 -26.01 -19.12 26.33
N ARG A 533 -25.53 -18.10 27.05
CA ARG A 533 -24.33 -18.15 27.90
C ARG A 533 -24.70 -17.71 29.31
N GLN A 534 -24.50 -18.59 30.30
CA GLN A 534 -24.80 -18.34 31.72
C GLN A 534 -26.24 -17.82 31.96
N GLY A 535 -27.20 -18.75 31.97
CA GLY A 535 -28.62 -18.44 32.15
C GLY A 535 -29.28 -17.92 30.87
N ASN A 536 -30.11 -16.88 30.99
CA ASN A 536 -30.91 -16.36 29.87
C ASN A 536 -30.19 -15.32 28.98
N LYS A 537 -28.91 -14.98 29.25
CA LYS A 537 -28.16 -14.07 28.36
C LYS A 537 -27.88 -14.75 27.02
N LYS A 538 -28.19 -14.07 25.92
CA LYS A 538 -27.81 -14.48 24.56
C LYS A 538 -26.45 -13.90 24.19
N VAL A 539 -25.67 -14.64 23.40
CA VAL A 539 -24.45 -14.17 22.74
C VAL A 539 -24.55 -14.58 21.27
N THR A 540 -24.23 -13.64 20.39
CA THR A 540 -24.14 -13.85 18.95
C THR A 540 -22.66 -13.98 18.58
N LYS A 541 -22.34 -14.91 17.70
CA LYS A 541 -20.99 -15.25 17.24
C LYS A 541 -20.94 -15.15 15.73
N VAL A 542 -19.86 -14.60 15.20
CA VAL A 542 -19.65 -14.40 13.76
C VAL A 542 -18.29 -14.98 13.38
N SER A 543 -18.23 -15.79 12.33
CA SER A 543 -16.98 -16.38 11.85
C SER A 543 -16.94 -16.47 10.33
N GLY A 544 -15.73 -16.47 9.75
CA GLY A 544 -15.53 -16.51 8.30
C GLY A 544 -15.63 -15.15 7.62
N VAL A 545 -15.68 -14.04 8.36
CA VAL A 545 -15.71 -12.68 7.79
C VAL A 545 -14.46 -12.38 6.96
N GLU A 546 -13.32 -12.97 7.32
CA GLU A 546 -12.03 -12.83 6.64
C GLU A 546 -12.07 -13.45 5.23
N SER A 547 -13.06 -14.28 4.92
CA SER A 547 -13.32 -14.78 3.56
C SER A 547 -13.86 -13.71 2.60
N PHE A 548 -14.25 -12.54 3.11
CA PHE A 548 -14.85 -11.43 2.34
C PHE A 548 -14.03 -10.14 2.38
N LEU A 549 -12.75 -10.22 2.78
CA LEU A 549 -11.87 -9.07 3.00
C LEU A 549 -12.50 -8.10 4.01
N ILE A 550 -12.66 -8.64 5.22
CA ILE A 550 -13.16 -7.95 6.41
C ILE A 550 -12.17 -8.27 7.53
N ASP A 551 -11.56 -7.24 8.11
CA ASP A 551 -10.79 -7.40 9.33
C ASP A 551 -11.72 -7.63 10.54
N ALA A 552 -11.34 -8.55 11.42
CA ALA A 552 -12.15 -8.97 12.55
C ALA A 552 -12.18 -7.94 13.70
N GLU A 553 -11.09 -7.18 13.92
CA GLU A 553 -10.99 -6.20 15.00
C GLU A 553 -11.72 -4.89 14.66
N ALA A 554 -11.55 -4.41 13.42
CA ALA A 554 -12.30 -3.29 12.86
C ALA A 554 -13.82 -3.59 12.83
N PHE A 555 -14.21 -4.78 12.36
CA PHE A 555 -15.62 -5.21 12.34
C PHE A 555 -16.19 -5.31 13.76
N ALA A 556 -15.48 -5.93 14.71
CA ALA A 556 -15.91 -5.98 16.11
C ALA A 556 -16.10 -4.57 16.72
N SER A 557 -15.25 -3.62 16.34
CA SER A 557 -15.30 -2.22 16.77
C SER A 557 -16.46 -1.42 16.14
N GLU A 558 -16.84 -1.74 14.89
CA GLU A 558 -18.05 -1.20 14.27
C GLU A 558 -19.32 -1.77 14.93
N LEU A 559 -19.39 -3.10 15.10
CA LEU A 559 -20.52 -3.78 15.73
C LEU A 559 -20.77 -3.28 17.17
N GLN A 560 -19.70 -2.98 17.93
CA GLN A 560 -19.81 -2.41 19.28
C GLN A 560 -20.54 -1.07 19.28
N LYS A 561 -20.25 -0.20 18.31
CA LYS A 561 -20.91 1.10 18.15
C LYS A 561 -22.35 0.91 17.67
N LYS A 562 -22.55 0.14 16.60
CA LYS A 562 -23.85 -0.01 15.94
C LYS A 562 -24.92 -0.72 16.79
N PHE A 563 -24.52 -1.67 17.63
CA PHE A 563 -25.44 -2.41 18.51
C PHE A 563 -25.35 -2.01 19.99
N ALA A 564 -24.56 -0.98 20.33
CA ALA A 564 -24.35 -0.47 21.69
C ALA A 564 -24.01 -1.57 22.73
N CYS A 565 -23.28 -2.61 22.30
CA CYS A 565 -23.04 -3.82 23.06
C CYS A 565 -21.55 -4.19 23.11
N SER A 566 -21.10 -4.85 24.16
CA SER A 566 -19.73 -5.36 24.22
C SER A 566 -19.49 -6.42 23.13
N THR A 567 -18.41 -6.25 22.39
CA THR A 567 -17.87 -7.23 21.44
C THR A 567 -16.49 -7.70 21.90
N SER A 568 -16.01 -8.82 21.35
CA SER A 568 -14.65 -9.33 21.56
C SER A 568 -14.26 -10.28 20.44
N VAL A 569 -13.03 -10.18 19.94
CA VAL A 569 -12.46 -11.13 18.97
C VAL A 569 -11.77 -12.28 19.73
N ALA A 570 -11.84 -13.51 19.19
CA ALA A 570 -11.13 -14.68 19.70
C ALA A 570 -10.65 -15.58 18.56
N ASP A 571 -9.60 -16.38 18.78
CA ASP A 571 -9.15 -17.39 17.79
C ASP A 571 -10.20 -18.50 17.62
N LEU A 572 -10.51 -18.86 16.37
CA LEU A 572 -11.47 -19.92 16.07
C LEU A 572 -10.80 -21.31 16.23
N PRO A 573 -11.30 -22.19 17.13
CA PRO A 573 -10.60 -23.42 17.48
C PRO A 573 -10.45 -24.37 16.29
N GLY A 574 -9.21 -24.81 16.06
CA GLY A 574 -8.85 -25.78 15.02
C GLY A 574 -8.36 -25.16 13.70
N LYS A 575 -8.36 -23.83 13.53
CA LYS A 575 -7.83 -23.15 12.33
C LYS A 575 -7.00 -21.93 12.75
N LYS A 576 -5.72 -21.90 12.36
CA LYS A 576 -4.85 -20.73 12.57
C LYS A 576 -5.19 -19.63 11.55
N GLY A 577 -5.21 -18.37 11.98
CA GLY A 577 -5.53 -17.24 11.10
C GLY A 577 -7.01 -17.20 10.69
N SER A 578 -7.91 -17.54 11.63
CA SER A 578 -9.35 -17.28 11.51
C SER A 578 -9.93 -17.06 12.90
N TYR A 579 -10.84 -16.12 13.00
CA TYR A 579 -11.33 -15.53 14.23
C TYR A 579 -12.85 -15.76 14.38
N GLU A 580 -13.31 -15.70 15.63
CA GLU A 580 -14.73 -15.61 16.01
C GLU A 580 -14.94 -14.24 16.67
N VAL A 581 -15.80 -13.41 16.07
CA VAL A 581 -16.26 -12.16 16.68
C VAL A 581 -17.48 -12.48 17.54
N LEU A 582 -17.35 -12.31 18.86
CA LEU A 582 -18.45 -12.45 19.81
C LEU A 582 -19.10 -11.09 20.06
N VAL A 583 -20.43 -11.09 20.14
CA VAL A 583 -21.28 -9.91 20.29
C VAL A 583 -22.30 -10.20 21.40
N GLN A 584 -22.35 -9.38 22.45
CA GLN A 584 -23.33 -9.59 23.53
C GLN A 584 -24.75 -9.27 23.05
N GLY A 585 -25.69 -10.18 23.31
CA GLY A 585 -27.08 -10.08 22.83
C GLY A 585 -27.44 -11.10 21.76
N GLY A 586 -28.67 -11.03 21.27
CA GLY A 586 -29.21 -11.89 20.21
C GLY A 586 -29.52 -11.09 18.95
N VAL A 587 -28.52 -10.39 18.41
CA VAL A 587 -28.63 -9.41 17.31
C VAL A 587 -28.64 -10.08 15.93
N ILE A 588 -29.13 -11.33 15.84
CA ILE A 588 -28.88 -12.24 14.72
C ILE A 588 -29.42 -11.70 13.38
N ASP A 589 -30.65 -11.18 13.39
CA ASP A 589 -31.35 -10.69 12.20
C ASP A 589 -30.80 -9.32 11.76
N ASP A 590 -30.43 -8.45 12.71
CA ASP A 590 -29.89 -7.12 12.43
C ASP A 590 -28.44 -7.16 11.96
N LEU A 591 -27.64 -8.10 12.47
CA LEU A 591 -26.29 -8.39 12.00
C LEU A 591 -26.30 -8.98 10.58
N ALA A 592 -27.19 -9.95 10.32
CA ALA A 592 -27.36 -10.50 8.98
C ALA A 592 -27.80 -9.40 7.98
N ARG A 593 -28.67 -8.48 8.41
CA ARG A 593 -29.07 -7.31 7.61
C ARG A 593 -27.89 -6.36 7.35
N HIS A 594 -27.11 -6.04 8.38
CA HIS A 594 -25.96 -5.15 8.29
C HIS A 594 -24.87 -5.63 7.32
N LEU A 595 -24.57 -6.94 7.30
CA LEU A 595 -23.64 -7.56 6.35
C LEU A 595 -24.11 -7.45 4.89
N VAL A 596 -25.43 -7.42 4.65
CA VAL A 596 -25.99 -7.18 3.31
C VAL A 596 -25.95 -5.69 2.95
N GLU A 597 -26.34 -4.81 3.87
CA GLU A 597 -26.58 -3.39 3.57
C GLU A 597 -25.32 -2.51 3.54
N HIS A 598 -24.34 -2.79 4.41
CA HIS A 598 -23.08 -2.04 4.49
C HIS A 598 -21.93 -2.76 3.75
N TYR A 599 -21.82 -4.07 3.96
CA TYR A 599 -20.73 -4.89 3.38
C TYR A 599 -21.08 -5.49 2.01
N GLY A 600 -22.31 -5.31 1.51
CA GLY A 600 -22.73 -5.77 0.19
C GLY A 600 -22.83 -7.29 0.02
N ILE A 601 -22.73 -8.07 1.11
CA ILE A 601 -22.55 -9.52 1.03
C ILE A 601 -23.85 -10.20 0.57
N PRO A 602 -23.83 -10.96 -0.54
CA PRO A 602 -25.01 -11.68 -1.00
C PRO A 602 -25.51 -12.68 0.04
N LYS A 603 -26.81 -12.65 0.37
CA LYS A 603 -27.46 -13.51 1.39
C LYS A 603 -27.15 -15.01 1.25
N ARG A 604 -26.86 -15.49 0.04
CA ARG A 604 -26.43 -16.88 -0.25
C ARG A 604 -25.13 -17.31 0.44
N TYR A 605 -24.34 -16.35 0.94
CA TYR A 605 -23.10 -16.60 1.68
C TYR A 605 -23.21 -16.34 3.19
N ILE A 606 -24.42 -16.11 3.72
CA ILE A 606 -24.66 -15.84 5.14
C ILE A 606 -25.49 -16.99 5.72
N GLU A 607 -24.84 -17.86 6.49
CA GLU A 607 -25.48 -18.95 7.22
C GLU A 607 -25.90 -18.47 8.62
N VAL A 608 -27.17 -18.68 8.98
CA VAL A 608 -27.77 -18.16 10.21
C VAL A 608 -28.31 -19.32 11.06
N LEU A 609 -27.83 -19.42 12.31
CA LEU A 609 -28.17 -20.50 13.24
C LEU A 609 -28.53 -19.95 14.63
N ASP A 610 -29.82 -19.91 14.97
CA ASP A 610 -30.29 -19.53 16.30
C ASP A 610 -30.53 -20.78 17.18
N LYS A 611 -29.56 -21.14 18.03
CA LYS A 611 -29.72 -22.20 19.05
C LYS A 611 -30.56 -21.77 20.27
N THR A 612 -31.14 -20.56 20.26
CA THR A 612 -31.92 -20.03 21.39
C THR A 612 -33.44 -20.12 21.18
N ARG A 613 -33.88 -20.30 19.92
CA ARG A 613 -35.19 -20.83 19.55
C ARG A 613 -35.22 -22.36 19.77
N ARG A 614 -36.42 -22.93 19.88
CA ARG A 614 -36.71 -24.38 19.93
C ARG A 614 -37.42 -24.78 18.65
#